data_AF-A0A7W1GN58-F1
#
_entry.id   AF-A0A7W1GN58-F1
#
_cell.length_a   1.000
_cell.length_b   1.000
_cell.length_c   1.000
_cell.angle_alpha   90.00
_cell.angle_beta   90.00
_cell.angle_gamma   90.00
#
_symmetry.space_group_name_H-M   'P 1'
#
loop_
_entity.id
_entity.type
_entity.pdbx_description
1 polymer ?
#
loop_
_entity_poly.entity_id
_entity_poly.type
_entity_poly.pdbx_seq_one_letter_code
_entity_poly.pdbx_strand_id
1 'polypeptide(L)'
;MRALAPGFTPYRWARPTHEVAAQAGIDPSQVVRFDQNTPSLPLPSSRPGAVAGALARVSGYPTGGYRTLRRRIADYAGVDPDNVVLGAGADDLILLCARAFAGSGDVVALPQEPTYPLFRIATQLALA
;
A
#
# COMPACT_ATOMS: atom_id res chain seq x y z
N MET A 1 14.16 19.83 9.60
CA MET A 1 13.16 18.73 9.52
C MET A 1 12.13 18.97 10.62
N ARG A 2 10.85 18.64 10.39
CA ARG A 2 9.84 18.65 11.48
C ARG A 2 10.13 17.50 12.44
N ALA A 3 9.90 17.75 13.73
CA ALA A 3 9.98 16.70 14.75
C ALA A 3 8.78 15.74 14.59
N LEU A 4 8.98 14.46 14.88
CA LEU A 4 7.89 13.49 14.92
C LEU A 4 7.13 13.61 16.24
N ALA A 5 5.84 13.26 16.23
CA ALA A 5 5.02 13.25 17.42
C ALA A 5 5.64 12.35 18.53
N PRO A 6 5.53 12.74 19.82
CA PRO A 6 5.94 11.89 20.93
C PRO A 6 5.29 10.50 20.85
N GLY A 7 6.07 9.44 21.03
CA GLY A 7 5.57 8.06 20.93
C GLY A 7 5.35 7.54 19.50
N PHE A 8 5.82 8.26 18.47
CA PHE A 8 5.82 7.75 17.11
C PHE A 8 6.58 6.41 17.03
N THR A 9 5.89 5.40 16.52
CA THR A 9 6.48 4.09 16.23
C THR A 9 6.40 3.82 14.72
N PRO A 10 7.54 3.63 14.03
CA PRO A 10 7.56 3.37 12.59
C PRO A 10 6.92 2.03 12.25
N TYR A 11 6.56 1.86 10.98
CA TYR A 11 6.07 0.58 10.46
C TYR A 11 7.12 -0.50 10.64
N ARG A 12 6.69 -1.70 11.06
CA ARG A 12 7.56 -2.88 11.19
C ARG A 12 7.25 -3.84 10.06
N TRP A 13 8.23 -4.02 9.18
CA TRP A 13 8.12 -4.98 8.08
C TRP A 13 8.23 -6.42 8.57
N ALA A 14 7.54 -7.31 7.87
CA ALA A 14 7.73 -8.74 8.03
C ALA A 14 9.19 -9.11 7.72
N ARG A 15 9.73 -10.07 8.45
CA ARG A 15 11.11 -10.51 8.26
C ARG A 15 11.31 -11.09 6.84
N PRO A 16 12.45 -10.83 6.21
CA PRO A 16 12.81 -11.47 4.95
C PRO A 16 12.84 -13.00 5.07
N THR A 17 12.52 -13.70 3.98
CA THR A 17 12.48 -15.17 3.97
C THR A 17 13.81 -15.82 4.39
N HIS A 18 14.94 -15.25 3.96
CA HIS A 18 16.26 -15.79 4.29
C HIS A 18 16.59 -15.69 5.79
N GLU A 19 16.13 -14.64 6.49
CA GLU A 19 16.32 -14.51 7.95
C GLU A 19 15.47 -15.51 8.71
N VAL A 20 14.22 -15.71 8.27
CA VAL A 20 13.32 -16.72 8.85
C VAL A 20 13.90 -18.12 8.66
N ALA A 21 14.43 -18.42 7.47
CA ALA A 21 15.08 -19.70 7.16
C ALA A 21 16.32 -19.94 8.03
N ALA A 22 17.19 -18.94 8.16
CA ALA A 22 18.39 -19.02 8.99
C ALA A 22 18.05 -19.25 10.47
N GLN A 23 17.02 -18.58 11.00
CA GLN A 23 16.56 -18.81 12.37
C GLN A 23 16.05 -20.25 12.58
N ALA A 24 15.39 -20.82 11.57
CA ALA A 24 14.84 -22.17 11.64
C ALA A 24 15.85 -23.28 11.27
N GLY A 25 17.02 -22.93 10.74
CA GLY A 25 18.03 -23.90 10.30
C GLY A 25 17.62 -24.68 9.04
N ILE A 26 16.80 -24.09 8.17
CA ILE A 26 16.30 -24.72 6.94
C ILE A 26 16.73 -23.96 5.69
N ASP A 27 16.61 -24.59 4.52
CA ASP A 27 16.82 -23.91 3.26
C ASP A 27 15.69 -22.88 3.00
N PRO A 28 15.99 -21.66 2.51
CA PRO A 28 14.96 -20.65 2.21
C PRO A 28 13.84 -21.12 1.28
N SER A 29 14.10 -22.06 0.38
CA SER A 29 13.09 -22.64 -0.52
C SER A 29 12.03 -23.48 0.22
N GLN A 30 12.32 -23.91 1.45
CA GLN A 30 11.40 -24.68 2.29
C GLN A 30 10.46 -23.77 3.10
N VAL A 31 10.68 -22.45 3.08
CA VAL A 31 9.83 -21.50 3.82
C VAL A 31 8.52 -21.28 3.08
N VAL A 32 7.41 -21.58 3.76
CA VAL A 32 6.06 -21.22 3.32
C VAL A 32 5.56 -20.04 4.14
N ARG A 33 5.13 -18.96 3.47
CA ARG A 33 4.74 -17.67 4.09
C ARG A 33 3.22 -17.56 4.21
N PHE A 34 2.73 -17.32 5.43
CA PHE A 34 1.31 -17.04 5.74
C PHE A 34 1.12 -15.71 6.50
N ASP A 35 2.12 -14.83 6.46
CA ASP A 35 2.24 -13.63 7.31
C ASP A 35 2.10 -12.30 6.54
N GLN A 36 1.73 -12.33 5.25
CA GLN A 36 1.70 -11.14 4.38
C GLN A 36 0.35 -10.87 3.69
N ASN A 37 -0.69 -11.67 3.95
CA ASN A 37 -2.00 -11.57 3.28
C ASN A 37 -1.93 -11.59 1.75
N THR A 38 -0.94 -12.29 1.18
CA THR A 38 -0.76 -12.43 -0.27
C THR A 38 -1.49 -13.68 -0.78
N PRO A 39 -2.05 -13.64 -2.01
CA PRO A 39 -2.63 -14.83 -2.62
C PRO A 39 -1.51 -15.85 -2.92
N SER A 40 -1.82 -17.14 -2.73
CA SER A 40 -0.87 -18.25 -2.96
C SER A 40 -0.57 -18.50 -4.44
N LEU A 41 -1.45 -18.05 -5.33
CA LEU A 41 -1.33 -18.18 -6.77
C LEU A 41 -1.56 -16.82 -7.45
N PRO A 42 -0.95 -16.58 -8.63
CA PRO A 42 -1.29 -15.43 -9.45
C PRO A 42 -2.79 -15.40 -9.79
N LEU A 43 -3.32 -14.20 -10.01
CA LEU A 43 -4.69 -14.06 -10.53
C LEU A 43 -4.83 -14.78 -11.89
N PRO A 44 -5.99 -15.37 -12.21
CA PRO A 44 -6.23 -16.00 -13.52
C PRO A 44 -6.02 -15.06 -14.71
N SER A 45 -6.14 -13.74 -14.49
CA SER A 45 -5.91 -12.68 -15.47
C SER A 45 -4.43 -12.29 -15.63
N SER A 46 -3.54 -12.73 -14.73
CA SER A 46 -2.12 -12.43 -14.79
C SER A 46 -1.47 -13.07 -16.00
N ARG A 47 -1.11 -12.25 -17.00
CA ARG A 47 -0.44 -12.71 -18.21
C ARG A 47 0.92 -12.03 -18.33
N PRO A 48 2.04 -12.77 -18.52
CA PRO A 48 3.36 -12.15 -18.70
C PRO A 48 3.38 -11.07 -19.80
N GLY A 49 2.61 -11.28 -20.88
CA GLY A 49 2.48 -10.32 -21.98
C GLY A 49 1.88 -8.96 -21.59
N ALA A 50 1.11 -8.88 -20.49
CA ALA A 50 0.55 -7.62 -20.00
C ALA A 50 1.63 -6.66 -19.51
N VAL A 51 2.74 -7.18 -18.98
CA VAL A 51 3.86 -6.38 -18.46
C VAL A 51 4.93 -6.16 -19.54
N ALA A 52 5.14 -7.13 -20.43
CA ALA A 52 6.18 -7.06 -21.46
C ALA A 52 6.12 -5.78 -22.31
N GLY A 53 4.91 -5.39 -22.75
CA GLY A 53 4.72 -4.17 -23.52
C GLY A 53 4.98 -2.88 -22.71
N ALA A 54 4.69 -2.89 -21.41
CA ALA A 54 5.00 -1.77 -20.52
C ALA A 54 6.52 -1.65 -20.29
N LEU A 55 7.21 -2.78 -20.12
CA LEU A 55 8.65 -2.83 -19.93
C LEU A 55 9.41 -2.26 -21.14
N ALA A 56 8.96 -2.56 -22.36
CA ALA A 56 9.57 -2.04 -23.58
C ALA A 56 9.50 -0.49 -23.70
N ARG A 57 8.62 0.17 -22.94
CA ARG A 57 8.45 1.63 -22.94
C ARG A 57 8.74 2.27 -21.58
N VAL A 58 9.42 1.56 -20.68
CA VAL A 58 9.60 1.95 -19.28
C VAL A 58 10.34 3.29 -19.09
N SER A 59 11.14 3.71 -20.08
CA SER A 59 11.86 4.99 -20.05
C SER A 59 10.95 6.21 -20.27
N GLY A 60 9.73 6.01 -20.78
CA GLY A 60 8.77 7.08 -21.00
C GLY A 60 7.77 7.21 -19.86
N TYR A 61 7.25 8.43 -19.66
CA TYR A 61 6.10 8.61 -18.78
C TYR A 61 4.86 7.90 -19.37
N PRO A 62 4.05 7.24 -18.53
CA PRO A 62 2.76 6.71 -18.98
C PRO A 62 1.85 7.86 -19.41
N THR A 63 0.87 7.55 -20.26
CA THR A 63 -0.19 8.52 -20.60
C THR A 63 -0.88 8.99 -19.32
N GLY A 64 -0.82 10.30 -19.04
CA GLY A 64 -1.34 10.89 -17.82
C GLY A 64 -2.82 10.57 -17.57
N GLY A 65 -3.18 10.50 -16.28
CA GLY A 65 -4.57 10.41 -15.81
C GLY A 65 -5.23 9.02 -15.87
N TYR A 66 -4.61 8.01 -16.48
CA TYR A 66 -5.06 6.61 -16.44
C TYR A 66 -6.57 6.41 -16.70
N ARG A 67 -7.13 7.18 -17.64
CA ARG A 67 -8.59 7.28 -17.88
C ARG A 67 -9.29 5.94 -18.03
N THR A 68 -8.70 5.02 -18.81
CA THR A 68 -9.24 3.66 -19.00
C THR A 68 -9.30 2.88 -17.69
N LEU A 69 -8.25 2.95 -16.87
CA LEU A 69 -8.22 2.26 -15.57
C LEU A 69 -9.25 2.86 -14.60
N ARG A 70 -9.32 4.20 -14.51
CA ARG A 70 -10.31 4.89 -13.67
C ARG A 70 -11.74 4.48 -14.02
N ARG A 71 -12.08 4.48 -15.32
CA ARG A 71 -13.42 4.05 -15.77
C ARG A 71 -13.72 2.61 -15.41
N ARG A 72 -12.78 1.68 -15.61
CA ARG A 72 -12.99 0.26 -15.27
C ARG A 72 -13.19 0.03 -13.77
N ILE A 73 -12.47 0.77 -12.93
CA ILE A 73 -12.65 0.73 -11.47
C ILE A 73 -14.02 1.33 -11.09
N ALA A 74 -14.41 2.44 -11.70
CA ALA A 74 -15.70 3.09 -11.48
C ALA A 74 -16.86 2.15 -11.84
N ASP A 75 -16.79 1.50 -13.01
CA ASP A 75 -17.77 0.51 -13.46
C ASP A 75 -17.87 -0.68 -12.48
N TYR A 76 -16.72 -1.18 -11.99
CA TYR A 76 -16.66 -2.25 -10.99
C TYR A 76 -17.30 -1.85 -9.65
N ALA A 77 -17.02 -0.63 -9.19
CA ALA A 77 -17.49 -0.13 -7.89
C ALA A 77 -18.90 0.49 -7.95
N GLY A 78 -19.48 0.69 -9.14
CA GLY A 78 -20.80 1.31 -9.31
C GLY A 78 -20.82 2.81 -9.00
N VAL A 79 -19.73 3.54 -9.27
CA VAL A 79 -19.58 4.97 -8.98
C VAL A 79 -19.22 5.78 -10.23
N ASP A 80 -19.34 7.11 -10.17
CA ASP A 80 -18.83 8.00 -11.22
C ASP A 80 -17.28 7.97 -11.29
N PRO A 81 -16.64 8.00 -12.49
CA PRO A 81 -15.18 8.06 -12.64
C PRO A 81 -14.48 9.20 -11.89
N ASP A 82 -15.16 10.31 -11.61
CA ASP A 82 -14.63 11.43 -10.83
C ASP A 82 -14.48 11.09 -9.35
N ASN A 83 -15.18 10.05 -8.86
CA ASN A 83 -15.02 9.50 -7.51
C ASN A 83 -13.86 8.49 -7.40
N VAL A 84 -13.08 8.27 -8.47
CA VAL A 84 -11.94 7.34 -8.45
C VAL A 84 -10.62 8.08 -8.38
N VAL A 85 -9.88 7.86 -7.29
CA VAL A 85 -8.49 8.33 -7.13
C VAL A 85 -7.56 7.13 -7.18
N LEU A 86 -6.45 7.26 -7.91
CA LEU A 86 -5.41 6.23 -7.99
C LEU A 86 -4.24 6.62 -7.09
N GLY A 87 -3.71 5.66 -6.33
CA GLY A 87 -2.49 5.80 -5.54
C GLY A 87 -1.54 4.64 -5.79
N ALA A 88 -0.30 4.75 -5.29
CA ALA A 88 0.72 3.70 -5.36
C ALA A 88 0.49 2.61 -4.29
N GLY A 89 -0.73 2.05 -4.27
CA GLY A 89 -1.22 1.18 -3.20
C GLY A 89 -2.14 1.92 -2.22
N ALA A 90 -2.84 1.16 -1.37
CA ALA A 90 -3.76 1.73 -0.39
C ALA A 90 -3.05 2.62 0.63
N ASP A 91 -1.79 2.29 0.95
CA ASP A 91 -0.98 3.01 1.93
C ASP A 91 -0.76 4.48 1.55
N ASP A 92 -0.49 4.72 0.27
CA ASP A 92 -0.33 6.05 -0.31
C ASP A 92 -1.61 6.88 -0.15
N LEU A 93 -2.78 6.26 -0.40
CA LEU A 93 -4.07 6.93 -0.25
C LEU A 93 -4.43 7.19 1.22
N ILE A 94 -4.10 6.29 2.15
CA ILE A 94 -4.29 6.51 3.60
C ILE A 94 -3.45 7.71 4.07
N LEU A 95 -2.20 7.78 3.65
CA LEU A 95 -1.30 8.91 3.95
C LEU A 95 -1.82 10.22 3.34
N LEU A 96 -2.30 10.17 2.09
CA LEU A 96 -2.89 11.32 1.41
C LEU A 96 -4.13 11.83 2.16
N CYS A 97 -5.05 10.94 2.52
CA CYS A 97 -6.25 11.30 3.28
C CYS A 97 -5.90 11.95 4.63
N ALA A 98 -4.99 11.36 5.40
CA ALA A 98 -4.58 11.96 6.68
C ALA A 98 -4.01 13.36 6.50
N ARG A 99 -3.14 13.58 5.49
CA ARG A 99 -2.56 14.90 5.21
C ARG A 99 -3.56 15.92 4.66
N ALA A 100 -4.59 15.46 3.95
CA ALA A 100 -5.60 16.34 3.37
C ALA A 100 -6.62 16.84 4.40
N PHE A 101 -6.89 16.05 5.45
CA PHE A 101 -8.00 16.29 6.37
C PHE A 101 -7.62 16.50 7.83
N ALA A 102 -6.35 16.28 8.21
CA ALA A 102 -5.89 16.49 9.58
C ALA A 102 -4.63 17.36 9.62
N GLY A 103 -4.51 18.16 10.68
CA GLY A 103 -3.37 19.01 10.97
C GLY A 103 -3.18 19.25 12.47
N SER A 104 -2.20 20.09 12.81
CA SER A 104 -1.89 20.39 14.21
C SER A 104 -3.12 20.96 14.94
N GLY A 105 -3.48 20.34 16.07
CA GLY A 105 -4.65 20.71 16.88
C GLY A 105 -5.91 19.88 16.59
N ASP A 106 -5.94 19.11 15.51
CA ASP A 106 -7.08 18.24 15.20
C ASP A 106 -7.07 16.95 16.04
N VAL A 107 -8.26 16.38 16.21
CA VAL A 107 -8.47 15.09 16.84
C VAL A 107 -8.96 14.09 15.79
N VAL A 108 -8.21 13.01 15.61
CA VAL A 108 -8.56 11.93 14.68
C VAL A 108 -8.92 10.68 15.47
N ALA A 109 -10.13 10.18 15.30
CA ALA A 109 -10.56 8.92 15.89
C ALA A 109 -9.96 7.73 15.12
N LEU A 110 -9.37 6.78 15.85
CA LEU A 110 -8.81 5.55 15.29
C LEU A 110 -9.51 4.32 15.89
N PRO A 111 -9.62 3.21 15.13
CA PRO A 111 -10.07 1.93 15.69
C PRO A 111 -9.18 1.49 16.86
N GLN A 112 -9.77 0.74 17.80
CA GLN A 112 -9.02 0.12 18.89
C GLN A 112 -8.07 -0.94 18.34
N GLU A 113 -6.90 -1.06 18.95
CA GLU A 113 -5.92 -2.09 18.58
C GLU A 113 -6.41 -3.50 18.99
N PRO A 114 -6.16 -4.55 18.19
CA PRO A 114 -5.32 -4.55 16.98
C PRO A 114 -6.05 -4.01 15.73
N THR A 115 -5.39 -3.10 15.00
CA THR A 115 -5.84 -2.59 13.70
C THR A 115 -4.68 -2.44 12.71
N TYR A 116 -4.95 -1.87 11.54
CA TYR A 116 -3.90 -1.61 10.55
C TYR A 116 -2.97 -0.47 11.02
N PRO A 117 -1.66 -0.72 11.25
CA PRO A 117 -0.78 0.27 11.89
C PRO A 117 -0.62 1.57 11.13
N LEU A 118 -0.88 1.57 9.82
CA LEU A 118 -0.73 2.76 9.00
C LEU A 118 -1.73 3.85 9.36
N PHE A 119 -2.92 3.52 9.90
CA PHE A 119 -3.85 4.55 10.36
C PHE A 119 -3.22 5.42 11.45
N ARG A 120 -2.58 4.80 12.46
CA ARG A 120 -1.83 5.52 13.50
C ARG A 120 -0.67 6.30 12.91
N ILE A 121 0.14 5.67 12.05
CA ILE A 121 1.33 6.30 11.45
C ILE A 121 0.94 7.54 10.63
N ALA A 122 -0.06 7.41 9.74
CA ALA A 122 -0.52 8.50 8.89
C ALA A 122 -1.07 9.67 9.72
N THR A 123 -1.86 9.39 10.74
CA THR A 123 -2.37 10.41 11.67
C THR A 123 -1.24 11.10 12.43
N GLN A 124 -0.31 10.35 13.03
CA GLN A 124 0.81 10.94 13.78
C GLN A 124 1.72 11.82 12.90
N LEU A 125 1.85 11.49 11.61
CA LEU A 125 2.59 12.30 10.64
C LEU A 125 1.84 13.56 10.21
N ALA A 126 0.50 13.51 10.14
CA ALA A 126 -0.32 14.66 9.78
C ALA A 126 -0.43 15.70 10.91
N LEU A 127 -0.47 15.23 12.16
CA LEU A 127 -0.59 16.09 13.36
C LEU A 127 0.74 16.76 13.78
N ALA A 128 1.87 16.35 13.20
CA ALA A 128 3.23 16.82 13.52
C ALA A 128 3.65 18.08 12.72
#